data_AF-A0A914I2B6-F1
#
_entry.id   AF-A0A914I2B6-F1
#
_cell.length_a   1.000
_cell.length_b   1.000
_cell.length_c   1.000
_cell.angle_alpha   90.00
_cell.angle_beta   90.00
_cell.angle_gamma   90.00
#
_symmetry.space_group_name_H-M   'P 1'
#
loop_
_entity.id
_entity.type
_entity.pdbx_description
1 polymer ?
#
loop_
_entity_poly.entity_id
_entity_poly.type
_entity_poly.pdbx_seq_one_letter_code
_entity_poly.pdbx_strand_id
1 'polypeptide(L)'
;MAPLSINIMPILTEYERLEEKIGWLNEDQQKLVSIDQFLLMQSDQKALLEKLNRLEQKQTQFNEREQQLNNFLEQFVEEQNNKFEKGRLSAKMVEEYPKQQQVTIGGKIGKNENSAAFSTSGVWRRCDSFRIVGSILLFMFIIYTVHQMNEQKGFRLKMNAFVVAEFDQQKLSNANKFAEIEQHNALQQEKVVKLQKYLKEQQLDIVDLQKIVDTLKEIGQVPENRWDSAACHDKLALSEPDRLIVQLNGEGWGSVRAEKPMSNPYGIAYIEVKILGETAGVLIGLATTQMPLGEWVGHYKGTFAYGSHGDFWGHEIDGCCHTADGRPVIGGKPKFEKGDIIGCGVNLATRQIIYTKNGQRLDNANLFVDSAADSIAVLFPCVSLGNPGTKIEANFGPDFKYKF
;
A
#
# COMPACT_ATOMS: atom_id res chain seq x y z
N MET A 1 -15.75 32.27 36.86
CA MET A 1 -14.94 31.25 36.16
C MET A 1 -15.86 30.52 35.20
N ALA A 2 -15.58 30.57 33.91
CA ALA A 2 -16.38 29.95 32.84
C ALA A 2 -16.11 28.44 32.77
N PRO A 3 -17.09 27.61 32.38
CA PRO A 3 -16.90 26.16 32.31
C PRO A 3 -16.09 25.79 31.07
N LEU A 4 -15.02 25.02 31.26
CA LEU A 4 -14.26 24.38 30.17
C LEU A 4 -15.13 23.25 29.59
N SER A 5 -15.87 23.57 28.54
CA SER A 5 -16.39 22.58 27.61
C SER A 5 -15.20 21.83 27.01
N ILE A 6 -15.03 20.56 27.35
CA ILE A 6 -14.10 19.68 26.62
C ILE A 6 -14.63 19.65 25.19
N ASN A 7 -13.94 20.37 24.31
CA ASN A 7 -14.29 20.44 22.90
C ASN A 7 -13.91 19.08 22.31
N ILE A 8 -14.90 18.21 22.08
CA ILE A 8 -14.72 16.87 21.52
C ILE A 8 -14.54 16.94 19.99
N MET A 9 -14.90 18.08 19.37
CA MET A 9 -14.74 18.31 17.94
C MET A 9 -13.34 18.04 17.39
N PRO A 10 -12.22 18.45 18.02
CA PRO A 10 -10.86 18.24 17.50
C PRO A 10 -10.50 16.75 17.35
N ILE A 11 -11.01 15.90 18.25
CA ILE A 11 -10.71 14.46 18.25
C ILE A 11 -11.51 13.76 17.14
N LEU A 12 -12.78 14.13 16.94
CA LEU A 12 -13.55 13.66 15.78
C LEU A 12 -12.93 14.11 14.46
N THR A 13 -12.40 15.34 14.39
CA THR A 13 -11.76 15.84 13.14
C THR A 13 -10.46 15.10 12.82
N GLU A 14 -9.70 14.70 13.84
CA GLU A 14 -8.51 13.86 13.67
C GLU A 14 -8.87 12.46 13.15
N TYR A 15 -9.96 11.86 13.67
CA TYR A 15 -10.43 10.55 13.23
C TYR A 15 -10.94 10.56 11.79
N GLU A 16 -11.75 11.57 11.42
CA GLU A 16 -12.23 11.75 10.05
C GLU A 16 -11.08 11.97 9.06
N ARG A 17 -10.04 12.73 9.44
CA ARG A 17 -8.82 12.86 8.64
C ARG A 17 -8.05 11.56 8.47
N LEU A 18 -8.09 10.68 9.47
CA LEU A 18 -7.42 9.39 9.43
C LEU A 18 -8.16 8.41 8.52
N GLU A 19 -9.49 8.37 8.58
CA GLU A 19 -10.31 7.56 7.66
C GLU A 19 -10.18 8.04 6.22
N GLU A 20 -10.15 9.35 6.00
CA GLU A 20 -9.91 9.93 4.68
C GLU A 20 -8.54 9.48 4.14
N LYS A 21 -7.47 9.59 4.94
CA LYS A 21 -6.12 9.13 4.57
C LYS A 21 -6.06 7.63 4.24
N ILE A 22 -6.79 6.78 4.97
CA ILE A 22 -6.87 5.34 4.69
C ILE A 22 -7.59 5.08 3.36
N GLY A 23 -8.64 5.85 3.07
CA GLY A 23 -9.34 5.83 1.78
C GLY A 23 -8.39 6.14 0.61
N TRP A 24 -7.61 7.22 0.72
CA TRP A 24 -6.58 7.60 -0.26
C TRP A 24 -5.52 6.50 -0.44
N LEU A 25 -5.09 5.86 0.66
CA LEU A 25 -4.08 4.79 0.60
C LEU A 25 -4.58 3.55 -0.16
N ASN A 26 -5.84 3.18 0.04
CA ASN A 26 -6.46 2.04 -0.66
C ASN A 26 -6.66 2.31 -2.15
N GLU A 27 -7.05 3.53 -2.52
CA GLU A 27 -7.14 3.92 -3.94
C GLU A 27 -5.78 3.92 -4.62
N ASP A 28 -4.73 4.39 -3.95
CA ASP A 28 -3.38 4.41 -4.52
C ASP A 28 -2.77 3.00 -4.62
N GLN A 29 -3.10 2.09 -3.70
CA GLN A 29 -2.74 0.66 -3.85
C GLN A 29 -3.46 0.00 -5.03
N GLN A 30 -4.74 0.31 -5.28
CA GLN A 30 -5.44 -0.16 -6.48
C GLN A 30 -4.82 0.40 -7.77
N LYS A 31 -4.37 1.66 -7.77
CA LYS A 31 -3.65 2.24 -8.90
C LYS A 31 -2.31 1.54 -9.15
N LEU A 32 -1.59 1.10 -8.11
CA LEU A 32 -0.33 0.33 -8.25
C LEU A 32 -0.55 -1.04 -8.91
N VAL A 33 -1.60 -1.77 -8.53
CA VAL A 33 -1.96 -3.05 -9.18
C VAL A 33 -2.30 -2.85 -10.67
N SER A 34 -2.94 -1.72 -11.01
CA SER A 34 -3.22 -1.36 -12.40
C SER A 34 -1.95 -1.05 -13.21
N ILE A 35 -0.87 -0.58 -12.56
CA ILE A 35 0.41 -0.28 -13.22
C ILE A 35 1.16 -1.58 -13.54
N ASP A 36 1.17 -2.57 -12.64
CA ASP A 36 1.81 -3.87 -12.89
C ASP A 36 1.14 -4.62 -14.06
N GLN A 37 -0.21 -4.57 -14.14
CA GLN A 37 -0.95 -5.09 -15.29
C GLN A 37 -0.60 -4.36 -16.60
N PHE A 38 -0.35 -3.06 -16.54
CA PHE A 38 0.04 -2.27 -17.71
C PHE A 38 1.47 -2.60 -18.17
N LEU A 39 2.41 -2.79 -17.25
CA LEU A 39 3.79 -3.23 -17.57
C LEU A 39 3.80 -4.63 -18.22
N LEU A 40 2.95 -5.54 -17.75
CA LEU A 40 2.79 -6.87 -18.36
C LEU A 40 2.29 -6.74 -19.81
N MET A 41 1.32 -5.86 -20.04
CA MET A 41 0.74 -5.61 -21.37
C MET A 41 1.77 -5.02 -22.36
N GLN A 42 2.70 -4.20 -21.88
CA GLN A 42 3.80 -3.67 -22.70
C GLN A 42 4.80 -4.74 -23.13
N SER A 43 5.09 -5.70 -22.24
CA SER A 43 5.93 -6.85 -22.58
C SER A 43 5.31 -7.67 -23.72
N ASP A 44 4.00 -7.93 -23.65
CA ASP A 44 3.28 -8.65 -24.69
C ASP A 44 3.23 -7.89 -26.02
N GLN A 45 3.06 -6.56 -25.98
CA GLN A 45 3.12 -5.71 -27.17
C GLN A 45 4.50 -5.73 -27.83
N LYS A 46 5.59 -5.72 -27.05
CA LYS A 46 6.96 -5.84 -27.57
C LYS A 46 7.20 -7.18 -28.25
N ALA A 47 6.69 -8.27 -27.67
CA ALA A 47 6.77 -9.60 -28.26
C ALA A 47 5.98 -9.71 -29.59
N LEU A 48 4.86 -9.00 -29.71
CA LEU A 48 4.09 -8.91 -30.96
C LEU A 48 4.84 -8.14 -32.05
N LEU A 49 5.50 -7.03 -31.69
CA LEU A 49 6.31 -6.25 -32.63
C LEU A 49 7.47 -7.07 -33.20
N GLU A 50 8.15 -7.87 -32.38
CA GLU A 50 9.19 -8.79 -32.86
C GLU A 50 8.65 -9.85 -33.83
N LYS A 51 7.46 -10.39 -33.56
CA LYS A 51 6.81 -11.35 -34.47
C LYS A 51 6.44 -10.69 -35.80
N LEU A 52 5.98 -9.44 -35.79
CA LEU A 52 5.66 -8.67 -36.99
C LEU A 52 6.91 -8.44 -37.85
N ASN A 53 8.03 -8.03 -37.23
CA ASN A 53 9.30 -7.86 -37.94
C ASN A 53 9.80 -9.16 -38.58
N ARG A 54 9.62 -10.32 -37.91
CA ARG A 54 9.94 -11.63 -38.49
C ARG A 54 9.04 -11.99 -39.68
N LEU A 55 7.77 -11.57 -39.68
CA LEU A 55 6.86 -11.78 -40.80
C LEU A 55 7.24 -10.90 -42.00
N GLU A 56 7.59 -9.63 -41.77
CA GLU A 56 8.12 -8.76 -42.84
C GLU A 56 9.34 -9.39 -43.53
N GLN A 57 10.31 -9.88 -42.76
CA GLN A 57 11.50 -10.54 -43.32
C GLN A 57 11.16 -11.77 -44.17
N LYS A 58 10.18 -12.58 -43.73
CA LYS A 58 9.72 -13.74 -44.49
C LYS A 58 9.03 -13.33 -45.80
N GLN A 59 8.25 -12.25 -45.78
CA GLN A 59 7.62 -11.72 -46.98
C GLN A 59 8.66 -11.23 -48.00
N THR A 60 9.71 -10.53 -47.53
CA THR A 60 10.82 -10.09 -48.39
C THR A 60 11.52 -11.28 -49.04
N GLN A 61 11.85 -12.32 -48.27
CA GLN A 61 12.43 -13.55 -48.83
C GLN A 61 11.52 -14.26 -49.84
N PHE A 62 10.19 -14.23 -49.62
CA PHE A 62 9.25 -14.82 -50.57
C PHE A 62 9.25 -14.05 -51.89
N ASN A 63 9.23 -12.71 -51.83
CA ASN A 63 9.28 -11.85 -53.02
C ASN A 63 10.60 -12.05 -53.81
N GLU A 64 11.73 -12.19 -53.11
CA GLU A 64 13.03 -12.50 -53.73
C GLU A 64 13.01 -13.86 -54.44
N ARG A 65 12.43 -14.90 -53.83
CA ARG A 65 12.27 -16.21 -54.46
C ARG A 65 11.36 -16.16 -55.68
N GLU A 66 10.27 -15.39 -55.61
CA GLU A 66 9.37 -15.19 -56.75
C GLU A 66 10.11 -14.51 -57.91
N GLN A 67 10.94 -13.50 -57.62
CA GLN A 67 11.76 -12.84 -58.63
C GLN A 67 12.79 -13.78 -59.26
N GLN A 68 13.45 -14.63 -58.45
CA GLN A 68 14.36 -15.66 -58.96
C GLN A 68 13.64 -16.66 -59.87
N LEU A 69 12.43 -17.08 -59.50
CA LEU A 69 11.62 -18.00 -60.31
C LEU A 69 11.23 -17.37 -61.65
N ASN A 70 10.85 -16.09 -61.64
CA ASN A 70 10.51 -15.36 -62.86
C ASN A 70 11.71 -15.25 -63.80
N ASN A 71 12.90 -14.93 -63.28
CA ASN A 71 14.13 -14.89 -64.07
C ASN A 71 14.47 -16.28 -64.67
N PHE A 72 14.28 -17.36 -63.91
CA PHE A 72 14.49 -18.72 -64.41
C PHE A 72 13.52 -19.09 -65.54
N LEU A 73 12.24 -18.71 -65.40
CA LEU A 73 11.23 -18.94 -66.45
C LEU A 73 11.55 -18.16 -67.73
N GLU A 74 12.03 -16.91 -67.61
CA GLU A 74 12.49 -16.14 -68.77
C GLU A 74 13.66 -16.81 -69.49
N GLN A 75 14.68 -17.27 -68.73
CA GLN A 75 15.80 -18.02 -69.28
C GLN A 75 15.37 -19.31 -69.96
N PHE A 76 14.44 -20.06 -69.37
CA PHE A 76 13.93 -21.30 -69.94
C PHE A 76 13.20 -21.06 -71.26
N VAL A 77 12.35 -20.02 -71.33
CA VAL A 77 11.67 -19.63 -72.58
C VAL A 77 12.67 -19.25 -73.66
N GLU A 78 13.70 -18.49 -73.31
CA GLU A 78 14.77 -18.09 -74.25
C GLU A 78 15.56 -19.30 -74.75
N GLU A 79 15.86 -20.28 -73.88
CA GLU A 79 16.54 -21.52 -74.25
C GLU A 79 15.68 -22.39 -75.20
N GLN A 80 14.37 -22.51 -74.95
CA GLN A 80 13.46 -23.24 -75.84
C GLN A 80 13.33 -22.54 -77.20
N ASN A 81 13.28 -21.21 -77.23
CA ASN A 81 13.26 -20.44 -78.48
C ASN A 81 14.56 -20.64 -79.28
N ASN A 82 15.71 -20.62 -78.63
CA ASN A 82 17.00 -20.88 -79.28
C ASN A 82 17.10 -22.32 -79.82
N LYS A 83 16.59 -23.32 -79.08
CA LYS A 83 16.49 -24.72 -79.56
C LYS A 83 15.56 -24.83 -80.77
N PHE A 84 14.44 -24.12 -80.76
CA PHE A 84 13.50 -24.08 -81.89
C PHE A 84 14.13 -23.46 -83.14
N GLU A 85 14.84 -22.33 -83.01
CA GLU A 85 15.56 -21.71 -84.14
C GLU A 85 16.70 -22.60 -84.66
N LYS A 86 17.44 -23.29 -83.79
CA LYS A 86 18.42 -24.31 -84.20
C LYS A 86 17.75 -25.47 -84.96
N GLY A 87 16.58 -25.92 -84.52
CA GLY A 87 15.77 -26.93 -85.21
C GLY A 87 15.25 -26.44 -86.57
N ARG A 88 14.91 -25.15 -86.68
CA ARG A 88 14.52 -24.52 -87.95
C ARG A 88 15.70 -24.43 -88.92
N LEU A 89 16.90 -24.13 -88.42
CA LEU A 89 18.15 -24.10 -89.20
C LEU A 89 18.59 -25.51 -89.65
N SER A 90 18.46 -26.52 -88.79
CA SER A 90 18.75 -27.91 -89.18
C SER A 90 17.72 -28.45 -90.18
N ALA A 91 16.44 -28.11 -90.02
CA ALA A 91 15.40 -28.42 -91.00
C ALA A 91 15.68 -27.76 -92.36
N LYS A 92 16.11 -26.49 -92.38
CA LYS A 92 16.55 -25.81 -93.61
C LYS A 92 17.79 -26.47 -94.24
N MET A 93 18.77 -26.92 -93.45
CA MET A 93 19.93 -27.66 -93.98
C MET A 93 19.56 -29.05 -94.53
N VAL A 94 18.59 -29.75 -93.93
CA VAL A 94 18.06 -31.03 -94.44
C VAL A 94 17.22 -30.82 -95.71
N GLU A 95 16.61 -29.64 -95.89
CA GLU A 95 15.85 -29.26 -97.09
C GLU A 95 16.74 -28.72 -98.23
N GLU A 96 17.94 -28.23 -97.92
CA GLU A 96 18.94 -27.76 -98.91
C GLU A 96 19.91 -28.86 -99.39
N TYR A 97 20.16 -29.91 -98.60
CA TYR A 97 21.04 -31.02 -99.01
C TYR A 97 20.56 -31.85 -100.22
N PRO A 98 19.26 -31.96 -100.56
CA PRO A 98 18.82 -32.57 -101.82
C PRO A 98 18.79 -31.59 -103.01
N LYS A 99 18.97 -30.27 -102.79
CA LYS A 99 18.89 -29.24 -103.86
C LYS A 99 20.21 -28.98 -104.59
N GLN A 100 21.33 -29.57 -104.15
CA GLN A 100 22.62 -29.45 -104.83
C GLN A 100 22.95 -30.62 -105.80
N GLN A 101 22.05 -31.60 -105.97
CA GLN A 101 22.27 -32.73 -106.91
C GLN A 101 21.30 -32.79 -108.10
N GLN A 102 20.45 -31.78 -108.31
CA GLN A 102 19.71 -31.65 -109.58
C GLN A 102 19.83 -30.21 -110.10
N VAL A 103 20.23 -30.08 -111.37
CA VAL A 103 20.49 -28.86 -112.15
C VAL A 103 21.96 -28.36 -112.12
N THR A 104 22.87 -29.22 -112.58
CA THR A 104 23.76 -28.81 -113.67
C THR A 104 23.14 -29.35 -114.96
N ILE A 105 23.05 -28.50 -115.98
CA ILE A 105 22.60 -28.79 -117.36
C ILE A 105 21.07 -28.91 -117.49
N GLY A 106 20.34 -28.09 -118.27
CA GLY A 106 20.70 -27.06 -119.24
C GLY A 106 19.47 -26.77 -120.11
N GLY A 107 19.38 -25.58 -120.71
CA GLY A 107 18.30 -25.26 -121.64
C GLY A 107 18.35 -23.84 -122.20
N LYS A 108 19.39 -23.50 -122.96
CA LYS A 108 19.29 -22.47 -124.01
C LYS A 108 19.01 -23.19 -125.33
N ILE A 109 17.85 -22.89 -125.89
CA ILE A 109 17.42 -23.29 -127.23
C ILE A 109 18.22 -22.50 -128.26
N GLY A 110 18.88 -23.23 -129.16
CA GLY A 110 19.46 -22.74 -130.39
C GLY A 110 19.49 -23.87 -131.43
N LYS A 111 18.52 -23.83 -132.35
CA LYS A 111 18.42 -24.46 -133.67
C LYS A 111 18.82 -25.94 -133.89
N ASN A 112 17.86 -26.62 -134.55
CA ASN A 112 17.94 -27.72 -135.51
C ASN A 112 18.22 -29.18 -135.06
N GLU A 113 17.21 -29.98 -135.42
CA GLU A 113 17.19 -31.36 -135.94
C GLU A 113 17.34 -32.59 -135.00
N ASN A 114 16.29 -33.42 -135.10
CA ASN A 114 16.20 -34.87 -134.96
C ASN A 114 16.16 -35.54 -133.57
N SER A 115 14.94 -36.00 -133.27
CA SER A 115 14.56 -37.37 -132.86
C SER A 115 14.54 -37.78 -131.37
N ALA A 116 13.44 -38.48 -131.06
CA ALA A 116 13.23 -39.53 -130.05
C ALA A 116 13.01 -39.16 -128.55
N ALA A 117 11.72 -39.12 -128.20
CA ALA A 117 11.01 -39.95 -127.21
C ALA A 117 11.44 -40.06 -125.72
N PHE A 118 10.38 -40.09 -124.89
CA PHE A 118 10.15 -40.81 -123.61
C PHE A 118 10.23 -40.05 -122.25
N SER A 119 9.02 -39.76 -121.72
CA SER A 119 8.48 -40.01 -120.36
C SER A 119 9.31 -39.73 -119.10
N THR A 120 8.76 -38.93 -118.16
CA THR A 120 8.08 -39.44 -116.94
C THR A 120 7.59 -38.32 -116.00
N SER A 121 6.53 -38.64 -115.27
CA SER A 121 5.67 -37.88 -114.34
C SER A 121 6.29 -37.50 -112.99
N GLY A 122 5.79 -36.43 -112.34
CA GLY A 122 6.13 -36.09 -110.94
C GLY A 122 5.27 -35.00 -110.27
N VAL A 123 4.07 -35.39 -109.85
CA VAL A 123 3.15 -34.89 -108.78
C VAL A 123 3.53 -33.60 -107.99
N TRP A 124 2.62 -32.61 -108.04
CA TRP A 124 2.57 -31.43 -107.15
C TRP A 124 2.06 -31.77 -105.73
N ARG A 125 2.75 -31.37 -104.65
CA ARG A 125 2.17 -31.31 -103.30
C ARG A 125 1.48 -29.97 -103.08
N ARG A 126 0.15 -30.01 -102.85
CA ARG A 126 -0.69 -28.87 -102.46
C ARG A 126 -0.21 -28.26 -101.13
N CYS A 127 -0.02 -26.94 -101.12
CA CYS A 127 0.06 -26.14 -99.90
C CYS A 127 -1.37 -26.00 -99.33
N ASP A 128 -1.60 -26.52 -98.13
CA ASP A 128 -2.93 -26.56 -97.51
C ASP A 128 -3.25 -25.20 -96.87
N SER A 129 -4.07 -24.39 -97.53
CA SER A 129 -4.35 -22.99 -97.13
C SER A 129 -4.89 -22.88 -95.69
N PHE A 130 -5.54 -23.93 -95.18
CA PHE A 130 -6.05 -24.00 -93.80
C PHE A 130 -4.95 -24.07 -92.72
N ARG A 131 -3.77 -24.62 -93.03
CA ARG A 131 -2.63 -24.71 -92.09
C ARG A 131 -1.97 -23.35 -91.87
N ILE A 132 -1.89 -22.52 -92.91
CA ILE A 132 -1.31 -21.17 -92.84
C ILE A 132 -2.27 -20.23 -92.12
N VAL A 133 -3.56 -20.27 -92.48
CA VAL A 133 -4.60 -19.46 -91.81
C VAL A 133 -4.73 -19.85 -90.34
N GLY A 134 -4.66 -21.15 -90.02
CA GLY A 134 -4.63 -21.64 -88.64
C GLY A 134 -3.44 -21.10 -87.83
N SER A 135 -2.24 -21.08 -88.41
CA SER A 135 -1.04 -20.53 -87.75
C SER A 135 -1.11 -19.01 -87.55
N ILE A 136 -1.71 -18.26 -88.49
CA ILE A 136 -1.89 -16.80 -88.36
C ILE A 136 -2.89 -16.48 -87.25
N LEU A 137 -4.01 -17.21 -87.19
CA LEU A 137 -5.01 -17.05 -86.13
C LEU A 137 -4.44 -17.42 -84.76
N LEU A 138 -3.62 -18.48 -84.68
CA LEU A 138 -2.91 -18.84 -83.46
C LEU A 138 -1.94 -17.74 -83.01
N PHE A 139 -1.18 -17.14 -83.94
CA PHE A 139 -0.27 -16.03 -83.66
C PHE A 139 -1.01 -14.79 -83.16
N MET A 140 -2.13 -14.42 -83.80
CA MET A 140 -3.00 -13.32 -83.35
C MET A 140 -3.56 -13.59 -81.96
N PHE A 141 -3.98 -14.83 -81.67
CA PHE A 141 -4.46 -15.23 -80.36
C PHE A 141 -3.36 -15.16 -79.28
N ILE A 142 -2.14 -15.58 -79.60
CA ILE A 142 -0.97 -15.48 -78.71
C ILE A 142 -0.61 -14.01 -78.43
N ILE A 143 -0.57 -13.16 -79.45
CA ILE A 143 -0.28 -11.72 -79.28
C ILE A 143 -1.37 -11.06 -78.42
N TYR A 144 -2.64 -11.40 -78.66
CA TYR A 144 -3.75 -10.89 -77.86
C TYR A 144 -3.68 -11.35 -76.40
N THR A 145 -3.39 -12.62 -76.14
CA THR A 145 -3.24 -13.15 -74.78
C THR A 145 -2.02 -12.57 -74.07
N VAL A 146 -0.89 -12.39 -74.76
CA VAL A 146 0.30 -11.72 -74.20
C VAL A 146 0.02 -10.25 -73.89
N HIS A 147 -0.70 -9.53 -74.76
CA HIS A 147 -1.12 -8.16 -74.51
C HIS A 147 -2.04 -8.06 -73.28
N GLN A 148 -3.03 -8.96 -73.18
CA GLN A 148 -3.94 -9.02 -72.04
C GLN A 148 -3.20 -9.36 -70.73
N MET A 149 -2.23 -10.27 -70.78
CA MET A 149 -1.35 -10.58 -69.65
C MET A 149 -0.45 -9.40 -69.27
N ASN A 150 0.03 -8.62 -70.24
CA ASN A 150 0.88 -7.45 -69.98
C ASN A 150 0.10 -6.31 -69.32
N GLU A 151 -1.15 -6.06 -69.73
CA GLU A 151 -2.04 -5.12 -69.05
C GLU A 151 -2.36 -5.57 -67.63
N GLN A 152 -2.64 -6.86 -67.42
CA GLN A 152 -2.83 -7.40 -66.07
C GLN A 152 -1.58 -7.28 -65.20
N LYS A 153 -0.38 -7.50 -65.75
CA LYS A 153 0.88 -7.27 -65.03
C LYS A 153 1.04 -5.81 -64.63
N GLY A 154 0.76 -4.86 -65.54
CA GLY A 154 0.79 -3.42 -65.25
C GLY A 154 -0.18 -3.01 -64.14
N PHE A 155 -1.39 -3.58 -64.10
CA PHE A 155 -2.35 -3.35 -63.04
C PHE A 155 -1.87 -3.94 -61.69
N ARG A 156 -1.35 -5.17 -61.70
CA ARG A 156 -0.79 -5.81 -60.49
C ARG A 156 0.40 -5.05 -59.92
N LEU A 157 1.29 -4.53 -60.76
CA LEU A 157 2.43 -3.69 -60.35
C LEU A 157 1.97 -2.40 -59.68
N LYS A 158 0.96 -1.72 -60.24
CA LYS A 158 0.37 -0.51 -59.64
C LYS A 158 -0.31 -0.81 -58.30
N MET A 159 -1.05 -1.92 -58.21
CA MET A 159 -1.70 -2.35 -56.99
C MET A 159 -0.67 -2.70 -55.89
N ASN A 160 0.39 -3.43 -56.25
CA ASN A 160 1.48 -3.73 -55.32
C ASN A 160 2.20 -2.46 -54.85
N ALA A 161 2.48 -1.51 -55.74
CA ALA A 161 3.10 -0.24 -55.37
C ALA A 161 2.22 0.60 -54.44
N PHE A 162 0.90 0.60 -54.66
CA PHE A 162 -0.06 1.25 -53.77
C PHE A 162 -0.09 0.60 -52.38
N VAL A 163 -0.17 -0.74 -52.31
CA VAL A 163 -0.15 -1.48 -51.04
C VAL A 163 1.16 -1.26 -50.28
N VAL A 164 2.30 -1.20 -50.97
CA VAL A 164 3.61 -0.91 -50.34
C VAL A 164 3.64 0.51 -49.79
N ALA A 165 3.15 1.51 -50.54
CA ALA A 165 3.11 2.89 -50.08
C ALA A 165 2.17 3.08 -48.87
N GLU A 166 1.01 2.42 -48.87
CA GLU A 166 0.06 2.44 -47.75
C GLU A 166 0.66 1.73 -46.52
N PHE A 167 1.37 0.62 -46.73
CA PHE A 167 2.11 -0.08 -45.68
C PHE A 167 3.23 0.79 -45.06
N ASP A 168 4.01 1.49 -45.89
CA ASP A 168 5.08 2.38 -45.42
C ASP A 168 4.51 3.58 -44.62
N GLN A 169 3.37 4.14 -45.06
CA GLN A 169 2.66 5.17 -44.29
C GLN A 169 2.17 4.63 -42.94
N GLN A 170 1.64 3.41 -42.92
CA GLN A 170 1.19 2.78 -41.68
C GLN A 170 2.36 2.49 -40.73
N LYS A 171 3.52 2.09 -41.27
CA LYS A 171 4.75 1.87 -40.50
C LYS A 171 5.23 3.16 -39.83
N LEU A 172 5.25 4.27 -40.58
CA LEU A 172 5.61 5.58 -40.05
C LEU A 172 4.62 6.07 -38.99
N SER A 173 3.31 5.91 -39.22
CA SER A 173 2.27 6.25 -38.24
C SER A 173 2.42 5.46 -36.94
N ASN A 174 2.70 4.15 -37.04
CA ASN A 174 2.90 3.30 -35.88
C ASN A 174 4.18 3.66 -35.12
N ALA A 175 5.28 3.97 -35.81
CA ALA A 175 6.53 4.40 -35.18
C ALA A 175 6.33 5.67 -34.34
N ASN A 176 5.57 6.65 -34.85
CA ASN A 176 5.26 7.87 -34.11
C ASN A 176 4.42 7.59 -32.85
N LYS A 177 3.40 6.72 -32.96
CA LYS A 177 2.59 6.30 -31.80
C LYS A 177 3.44 5.57 -30.74
N PHE A 178 4.41 4.75 -31.16
CA PHE A 178 5.33 4.10 -30.22
C PHE A 178 6.22 5.10 -29.49
N ALA A 179 6.72 6.13 -30.18
CA ALA A 179 7.53 7.18 -29.56
C ALA A 179 6.72 7.99 -28.52
N GLU A 180 5.45 8.31 -28.81
CA GLU A 180 4.56 8.97 -27.84
C GLU A 180 4.28 8.09 -26.61
N ILE A 181 4.06 6.79 -26.81
CA ILE A 181 3.88 5.83 -25.71
C ILE A 181 5.14 5.76 -24.85
N GLU A 182 6.32 5.71 -25.45
CA GLU A 182 7.60 5.65 -24.73
C GLU A 182 7.83 6.91 -23.88
N GLN A 183 7.50 8.09 -24.39
CA GLN A 183 7.55 9.34 -23.61
C GLN A 183 6.56 9.34 -22.45
N HIS A 184 5.32 8.91 -22.70
CA HIS A 184 4.31 8.83 -21.64
C HIS A 184 4.72 7.85 -20.53
N ASN A 185 5.33 6.72 -20.91
CA ASN A 185 5.85 5.73 -19.96
C ASN A 185 7.00 6.27 -19.12
N ALA A 186 7.94 7.00 -19.74
CA ALA A 186 9.04 7.64 -19.01
C ALA A 186 8.51 8.63 -17.96
N LEU A 187 7.51 9.44 -18.32
CA LEU A 187 6.86 10.37 -17.39
C LEU A 187 6.12 9.66 -16.26
N GLN A 188 5.45 8.54 -16.54
CA GLN A 188 4.81 7.73 -15.51
C GLN A 188 5.82 7.11 -14.56
N GLN A 189 6.96 6.61 -15.07
CA GLN A 189 8.02 6.06 -14.24
C GLN A 189 8.58 7.11 -13.27
N GLU A 190 8.76 8.36 -13.72
CA GLU A 190 9.20 9.46 -12.86
C GLU A 190 8.21 9.75 -11.72
N LYS A 191 6.89 9.72 -12.02
CA LYS A 191 5.85 9.89 -11.00
C LYS A 191 5.85 8.77 -9.97
N VAL A 192 6.02 7.52 -10.41
CA VAL A 192 6.11 6.35 -9.51
C VAL A 192 7.30 6.49 -8.55
N VAL A 193 8.47 6.90 -9.06
CA VAL A 193 9.66 7.11 -8.22
C VAL A 193 9.42 8.21 -7.17
N LYS A 194 8.75 9.31 -7.55
CA LYS A 194 8.39 10.38 -6.59
C LYS A 194 7.41 9.89 -5.52
N LEU A 195 6.40 9.11 -5.90
CA LEU A 195 5.44 8.51 -4.96
C LEU A 195 6.12 7.51 -4.01
N GLN A 196 7.01 6.66 -4.52
CA GLN A 196 7.78 5.74 -3.69
C GLN A 196 8.66 6.46 -2.67
N LYS A 197 9.28 7.59 -3.07
CA LYS A 197 10.05 8.42 -2.15
C LYS A 197 9.17 9.00 -1.05
N TYR A 198 8.02 9.57 -1.41
CA TYR A 198 7.05 10.11 -0.45
C TYR A 198 6.52 9.06 0.53
N LEU A 199 6.22 7.85 0.06
CA LEU A 199 5.80 6.74 0.92
C LEU A 199 6.88 6.33 1.92
N LYS A 200 8.16 6.32 1.52
CA LYS A 200 9.28 6.04 2.45
C LYS A 200 9.43 7.11 3.52
N GLU A 201 9.26 8.38 3.16
CA GLU A 201 9.29 9.50 4.11
C GLU A 201 8.16 9.35 5.15
N GLN A 202 6.92 9.08 4.71
CA GLN A 202 5.82 8.84 5.64
C GLN A 202 6.02 7.60 6.53
N GLN A 203 6.60 6.53 6.00
CA GLN A 203 6.86 5.32 6.78
C GLN A 203 7.86 5.57 7.93
N LEU A 204 8.83 6.46 7.71
CA LEU A 204 9.78 6.88 8.75
C LEU A 204 9.08 7.66 9.87
N ASP A 205 8.17 8.58 9.51
CA ASP A 205 7.39 9.36 10.49
C ASP A 205 6.51 8.47 11.38
N ILE A 206 5.90 7.42 10.82
CA ILE A 206 5.09 6.45 11.59
C ILE A 206 5.92 5.72 12.63
N VAL A 207 7.15 5.31 12.28
CA VAL A 207 8.05 4.61 13.21
C VAL A 207 8.43 5.50 14.39
N ASP A 208 8.70 6.79 14.14
CA ASP A 208 9.05 7.72 15.20
C ASP A 208 7.84 8.07 16.09
N LEU A 209 6.64 8.18 15.51
CA LEU A 209 5.40 8.29 16.29
C LEU A 209 5.16 7.07 17.18
N GLN A 210 5.42 5.86 16.68
CA GLN A 210 5.29 4.64 17.47
C GLN A 210 6.24 4.62 18.67
N LYS A 211 7.50 5.04 18.49
CA LYS A 211 8.45 5.20 19.60
C LYS A 211 7.96 6.19 20.65
N ILE A 212 7.38 7.32 20.22
CA ILE A 212 6.82 8.32 21.14
C ILE A 212 5.67 7.70 21.95
N VAL A 213 4.76 6.97 21.29
CA VAL A 213 3.64 6.28 21.96
C VAL A 213 4.14 5.27 22.98
N ASP A 214 5.16 4.48 22.65
CA ASP A 214 5.72 3.49 23.58
C ASP A 214 6.42 4.17 24.77
N THR A 215 7.14 5.26 24.52
CA THR A 215 7.74 6.09 25.59
C THR A 215 6.66 6.68 26.51
N LEU A 216 5.53 7.14 25.97
CA LEU A 216 4.41 7.65 26.75
C LEU A 216 3.71 6.57 27.58
N LYS A 217 3.63 5.33 27.07
CA LYS A 217 3.10 4.19 27.83
C LYS A 217 3.99 3.85 29.02
N GLU A 218 5.31 3.88 28.85
CA GLU A 218 6.25 3.65 29.94
C GLU A 218 6.15 4.74 31.01
N ILE A 219 6.03 6.01 30.61
CA ILE A 219 5.80 7.13 31.54
C ILE A 219 4.47 6.94 32.30
N GLY A 220 3.41 6.49 31.63
CA GLY A 220 2.11 6.23 32.26
C GLY A 220 2.10 5.06 33.25
N GLN A 221 3.11 4.18 33.24
CA GLN A 221 3.27 3.08 34.19
C GLN A 221 4.05 3.48 35.46
N VAL A 222 4.74 4.62 35.46
CA VAL A 222 5.44 5.10 36.65
C VAL A 222 4.41 5.73 37.60
N PRO A 223 4.31 5.27 38.86
CA PRO A 223 3.41 5.88 39.83
C PRO A 223 3.71 7.38 39.98
N GLU A 224 2.67 8.22 39.90
CA GLU A 224 2.85 9.68 40.02
C GLU A 224 3.50 10.09 41.38
N ASN A 225 3.28 9.24 42.39
CA ASN A 225 3.73 9.39 43.76
C ASN A 225 3.94 8.00 44.40
N ARG A 226 4.54 7.96 45.59
CA ARG A 226 4.79 6.75 46.38
C ARG A 226 4.93 7.09 47.86
N TRP A 227 4.96 6.07 48.73
CA TRP A 227 5.21 6.26 50.14
C TRP A 227 6.65 6.73 50.40
N ASP A 228 6.81 7.73 51.27
CA ASP A 228 8.10 8.29 51.63
C ASP A 228 8.73 7.47 52.76
N SER A 229 9.90 6.88 52.48
CA SER A 229 10.66 6.12 53.47
C SER A 229 11.20 7.01 54.60
N ALA A 230 11.43 8.31 54.35
CA ALA A 230 11.85 9.26 55.38
C ALA A 230 10.68 9.73 56.26
N ALA A 231 9.45 9.68 55.75
CA ALA A 231 8.23 9.99 56.48
C ALA A 231 7.40 8.73 56.80
N CYS A 232 8.09 7.64 57.14
CA CYS A 232 7.54 6.36 57.52
C CYS A 232 7.96 6.01 58.95
N HIS A 233 7.01 5.58 59.79
CA HIS A 233 7.32 5.06 61.12
C HIS A 233 8.16 3.76 61.02
N ASP A 234 9.06 3.53 61.97
CA ASP A 234 9.99 2.39 61.98
C ASP A 234 9.30 1.01 62.07
N LYS A 235 8.10 0.96 62.63
CA LYS A 235 7.22 -0.23 62.69
C LYS A 235 6.61 -0.64 61.35
N LEU A 236 6.61 0.26 60.36
CA LEU A 236 6.07 0.00 59.03
C LEU A 236 7.19 -0.42 58.07
N ALA A 237 6.92 -1.47 57.31
CA ALA A 237 7.77 -1.91 56.22
C ALA A 237 7.16 -1.50 54.87
N LEU A 238 7.97 -0.85 54.03
CA LEU A 238 7.63 -0.53 52.65
C LEU A 238 8.20 -1.59 51.71
N SER A 239 7.43 -2.00 50.70
CA SER A 239 7.94 -2.88 49.65
C SER A 239 8.68 -2.07 48.59
N GLU A 240 9.98 -2.34 48.43
CA GLU A 240 10.82 -1.74 47.38
C GLU A 240 10.65 -2.45 46.02
N PRO A 241 10.94 -1.77 44.89
CA PRO A 241 11.38 -0.36 44.78
C PRO A 241 10.23 0.66 44.72
N ASP A 242 9.01 0.20 44.44
CA ASP A 242 7.91 1.11 44.08
C ASP A 242 7.30 1.83 45.30
N ARG A 243 7.51 1.30 46.51
CA ARG A 243 7.01 1.84 47.78
C ARG A 243 5.51 2.16 47.73
N LEU A 244 4.73 1.24 47.16
CA LEU A 244 3.26 1.32 47.11
C LEU A 244 2.58 0.46 48.20
N ILE A 245 3.27 -0.59 48.65
CA ILE A 245 2.77 -1.54 49.64
C ILE A 245 3.35 -1.19 51.01
N VAL A 246 2.48 -1.12 52.02
CA VAL A 246 2.84 -0.85 53.43
C VAL A 246 2.34 -2.02 54.28
N GLN A 247 3.18 -2.49 55.20
CA GLN A 247 2.84 -3.52 56.17
C GLN A 247 3.27 -3.11 57.58
N LEU A 248 2.40 -3.30 58.57
CA LEU A 248 2.74 -3.10 59.98
C LEU A 248 3.33 -4.39 60.57
N ASN A 249 4.57 -4.31 61.06
CA ASN A 249 5.29 -5.46 61.63
C ASN A 249 5.33 -5.45 63.17
N GLY A 250 5.13 -4.29 63.80
CA GLY A 250 5.15 -4.11 65.26
C GLY A 250 3.77 -3.83 65.86
N GLU A 251 3.71 -3.75 67.18
CA GLU A 251 2.48 -3.39 67.92
C GLU A 251 2.28 -1.87 68.02
N GLY A 252 1.01 -1.47 68.07
CA GLY A 252 0.59 -0.08 68.16
C GLY A 252 0.57 0.64 66.81
N TRP A 253 0.29 1.94 66.84
CA TRP A 253 0.14 2.74 65.64
C TRP A 253 1.47 2.99 64.93
N GLY A 254 1.39 2.99 63.59
CA GLY A 254 2.43 3.48 62.71
C GLY A 254 1.79 4.13 61.49
N SER A 255 2.33 5.30 61.12
CA SER A 255 1.88 6.08 59.97
C SER A 255 2.98 6.26 58.94
N VAL A 256 2.56 6.39 57.69
CA VAL A 256 3.41 6.80 56.58
C VAL A 256 2.73 7.87 55.73
N ARG A 257 3.52 8.85 55.28
CA ARG A 257 3.09 9.87 54.32
C ARG A 257 3.67 9.59 52.94
N ALA A 258 3.00 10.06 51.90
CA ALA A 258 3.57 10.04 50.55
C ALA A 258 4.68 11.09 50.39
N GLU A 259 5.54 10.92 49.38
CA GLU A 259 6.66 11.85 49.10
C GLU A 259 6.17 13.23 48.65
N LYS A 260 5.09 13.27 47.87
CA LYS A 260 4.53 14.52 47.36
C LYS A 260 3.17 14.81 48.01
N PRO A 261 2.83 16.08 48.25
CA PRO A 261 1.51 16.46 48.70
C PRO A 261 0.46 16.21 47.61
N MET A 262 -0.82 16.28 47.98
CA MET A 262 -1.94 16.24 47.05
C MET A 262 -1.80 17.38 46.04
N SER A 263 -1.58 17.04 44.78
CA SER A 263 -1.47 18.00 43.69
C SER A 263 -2.19 17.48 42.45
N ASN A 264 -3.10 18.28 41.91
CA ASN A 264 -3.69 18.06 40.60
C ASN A 264 -4.15 19.42 40.05
N PRO A 265 -3.42 20.03 39.10
CA PRO A 265 -3.78 21.34 38.56
C PRO A 265 -5.10 21.32 37.77
N TYR A 266 -5.62 20.14 37.43
CA TYR A 266 -6.81 19.95 36.58
C TYR A 266 -8.06 19.53 37.35
N GLY A 267 -8.01 19.43 38.68
CA GLY A 267 -9.22 19.16 39.47
C GLY A 267 -8.97 18.49 40.82
N ILE A 268 -9.43 17.24 40.93
CA ILE A 268 -9.41 16.46 42.16
C ILE A 268 -8.10 15.67 42.22
N ALA A 269 -7.28 15.93 43.22
CA ALA A 269 -6.18 15.02 43.56
C ALA A 269 -6.78 13.83 44.31
N TYR A 270 -6.42 12.61 43.93
CA TYR A 270 -7.08 11.39 44.42
C TYR A 270 -6.09 10.23 44.53
N ILE A 271 -6.30 9.37 45.54
CA ILE A 271 -5.57 8.13 45.73
C ILE A 271 -6.56 7.00 46.02
N GLU A 272 -6.23 5.78 45.61
CA GLU A 272 -6.92 4.57 46.04
C GLU A 272 -6.01 3.73 46.94
N VAL A 273 -6.56 3.17 48.01
CA VAL A 273 -5.84 2.27 48.91
C VAL A 273 -6.62 0.97 49.02
N LYS A 274 -6.02 -0.10 48.54
CA LYS A 274 -6.55 -1.46 48.61
C LYS A 274 -6.12 -2.12 49.90
N ILE A 275 -7.08 -2.72 50.61
CA ILE A 275 -6.78 -3.43 51.85
C ILE A 275 -6.44 -4.89 51.55
N LEU A 276 -5.23 -5.33 51.93
CA LEU A 276 -4.71 -6.67 51.64
C LEU A 276 -4.73 -7.61 52.86
N GLY A 277 -4.57 -7.06 54.07
CA GLY A 277 -4.50 -7.80 55.33
C GLY A 277 -5.78 -7.71 56.18
N GLU A 278 -5.68 -8.10 57.44
CA GLU A 278 -6.73 -7.85 58.45
C GLU A 278 -6.91 -6.33 58.64
N THR A 279 -8.15 -5.91 58.94
CA THR A 279 -8.58 -4.51 58.70
C THR A 279 -8.97 -3.74 59.94
N ALA A 280 -8.83 -4.33 61.12
CA ALA A 280 -9.07 -3.58 62.34
C ALA A 280 -7.94 -2.55 62.53
N GLY A 281 -8.30 -1.28 62.66
CA GLY A 281 -7.34 -0.20 62.91
C GLY A 281 -6.60 0.31 61.67
N VAL A 282 -7.28 0.40 60.52
CA VAL A 282 -6.78 1.14 59.35
C VAL A 282 -7.45 2.51 59.28
N LEU A 283 -6.65 3.56 59.07
CA LEU A 283 -7.13 4.92 58.74
C LEU A 283 -6.42 5.42 57.48
N ILE A 284 -7.21 5.98 56.55
CA ILE A 284 -6.74 6.48 55.25
C ILE A 284 -7.17 7.94 55.11
N GLY A 285 -6.24 8.81 54.75
CA GLY A 285 -6.53 10.23 54.81
C GLY A 285 -5.42 11.15 54.35
N LEU A 286 -5.45 12.36 54.91
CA LEU A 286 -4.57 13.47 54.61
C LEU A 286 -3.90 13.97 55.89
N ALA A 287 -2.60 14.17 55.86
CA ALA A 287 -1.84 14.67 57.00
C ALA A 287 -0.90 15.82 56.62
N THR A 288 -0.59 16.66 57.59
CA THR A 288 0.50 17.64 57.49
C THR A 288 1.82 17.01 57.91
N THR A 289 2.94 17.68 57.62
CA THR A 289 4.27 17.26 58.08
C THR A 289 4.41 17.28 59.61
N GLN A 290 3.57 18.04 60.30
CA GLN A 290 3.59 18.19 61.76
C GLN A 290 3.00 16.99 62.51
N MET A 291 2.24 16.11 61.82
CA MET A 291 1.66 14.93 62.45
C MET A 291 2.76 13.95 62.87
N PRO A 292 2.80 13.51 64.15
CA PRO A 292 3.70 12.45 64.60
C PRO A 292 3.42 11.13 63.86
N LEU A 293 4.49 10.42 63.46
CA LEU A 293 4.36 9.19 62.68
C LEU A 293 4.02 7.95 63.53
N GLY A 294 4.23 7.98 64.84
CA GLY A 294 3.87 6.89 65.77
C GLY A 294 2.40 6.89 66.20
N GLU A 295 1.61 7.79 65.63
CA GLU A 295 0.21 8.03 65.94
C GLU A 295 -0.63 7.86 64.66
N TRP A 296 -1.94 8.14 64.71
CA TRP A 296 -2.82 7.96 63.56
C TRP A 296 -3.35 9.25 62.93
N VAL A 297 -3.53 9.21 61.61
CA VAL A 297 -4.12 10.28 60.81
C VAL A 297 -5.57 10.52 61.22
N GLY A 298 -5.95 11.80 61.34
CA GLY A 298 -7.27 12.23 61.81
C GLY A 298 -7.27 12.72 63.26
N HIS A 299 -6.37 12.23 64.11
CA HIS A 299 -6.27 12.62 65.52
C HIS A 299 -5.74 14.05 65.71
N TYR A 300 -4.77 14.46 64.91
CA TYR A 300 -4.13 15.77 65.06
C TYR A 300 -4.85 16.86 64.25
N LYS A 301 -4.78 18.09 64.75
CA LYS A 301 -5.30 19.27 64.04
C LYS A 301 -4.69 19.37 62.64
N GLY A 302 -5.54 19.62 61.64
CA GLY A 302 -5.13 19.71 60.24
C GLY A 302 -4.96 18.35 59.54
N THR A 303 -5.36 17.24 60.18
CA THR A 303 -5.34 15.90 59.57
C THR A 303 -6.74 15.33 59.44
N PHE A 304 -7.04 14.60 58.38
CA PHE A 304 -8.39 14.15 58.06
C PHE A 304 -8.36 12.69 57.64
N ALA A 305 -9.28 11.86 58.13
CA ALA A 305 -9.22 10.43 57.83
C ALA A 305 -10.58 9.76 57.72
N TYR A 306 -10.60 8.63 57.02
CA TYR A 306 -11.66 7.64 57.05
C TYR A 306 -11.11 6.34 57.65
N GLY A 307 -11.72 5.91 58.75
CA GLY A 307 -11.35 4.71 59.49
C GLY A 307 -12.17 3.48 59.13
N SER A 308 -11.53 2.32 59.26
CA SER A 308 -12.09 0.98 59.06
C SER A 308 -13.36 0.69 59.88
N HIS A 309 -13.54 1.39 61.00
CA HIS A 309 -14.71 1.26 61.86
C HIS A 309 -15.94 2.03 61.37
N GLY A 310 -15.85 2.74 60.25
CA GLY A 310 -16.97 3.48 59.68
C GLY A 310 -17.09 4.89 60.26
N ASP A 311 -15.94 5.53 60.46
CA ASP A 311 -15.80 6.83 61.11
C ASP A 311 -14.96 7.79 60.26
N PHE A 312 -15.45 9.02 60.09
CA PHE A 312 -14.64 10.11 59.55
C PHE A 312 -14.07 10.94 60.69
N TRP A 313 -12.78 11.23 60.62
CA TRP A 313 -12.04 11.96 61.63
C TRP A 313 -11.64 13.32 61.10
N GLY A 314 -11.77 14.32 61.96
CA GLY A 314 -11.21 15.63 61.75
C GLY A 314 -12.03 16.60 60.92
N HIS A 315 -13.28 16.24 60.62
CA HIS A 315 -14.24 17.04 59.87
C HIS A 315 -15.26 17.66 60.83
N GLU A 316 -15.16 18.96 61.07
CA GLU A 316 -16.11 19.70 61.90
C GLU A 316 -17.41 19.94 61.12
N ILE A 317 -18.52 19.36 61.58
CA ILE A 317 -19.87 19.62 61.05
C ILE A 317 -20.87 19.72 62.21
N ASP A 318 -21.98 20.43 61.99
CA ASP A 318 -23.04 20.57 62.99
C ASP A 318 -23.52 19.21 63.49
N GLY A 319 -23.45 19.01 64.82
CA GLY A 319 -23.90 17.80 65.48
C GLY A 319 -22.94 16.60 65.42
N CYS A 320 -21.69 16.77 64.96
CA CYS A 320 -20.67 15.72 65.10
C CYS A 320 -20.29 15.47 66.56
N CYS A 321 -19.76 14.28 66.83
CA CYS A 321 -19.22 13.96 68.15
C CYS A 321 -17.80 14.50 68.27
N HIS A 322 -17.37 14.84 69.48
CA HIS A 322 -15.97 15.19 69.75
C HIS A 322 -15.35 14.17 70.69
N THR A 323 -14.09 13.84 70.45
CA THR A 323 -13.27 13.06 71.39
C THR A 323 -12.99 13.86 72.66
N ALA A 324 -12.36 13.22 73.66
CA ALA A 324 -12.01 13.88 74.93
C ALA A 324 -11.05 15.09 74.74
N ASP A 325 -10.21 15.04 73.72
CA ASP A 325 -9.31 16.13 73.29
C ASP A 325 -9.97 17.11 72.29
N GLY A 326 -11.27 16.95 72.03
CA GLY A 326 -12.05 17.88 71.22
C GLY A 326 -11.92 17.66 69.71
N ARG A 327 -11.44 16.51 69.24
CA ARG A 327 -11.36 16.21 67.80
C ARG A 327 -12.71 15.76 67.26
N PRO A 328 -13.22 16.35 66.16
CA PRO A 328 -14.50 15.95 65.59
C PRO A 328 -14.42 14.58 64.94
N VAL A 329 -15.46 13.77 65.17
CA VAL A 329 -15.64 12.42 64.66
C VAL A 329 -17.09 12.24 64.20
N ILE A 330 -17.24 11.72 62.98
CA ILE A 330 -18.53 11.43 62.36
C ILE A 330 -18.64 9.92 62.16
N GLY A 331 -19.42 9.26 63.01
CA GLY A 331 -19.70 7.82 62.88
C GLY A 331 -20.76 7.51 61.81
N GLY A 332 -21.10 6.22 61.70
CA GLY A 332 -22.20 5.75 60.86
C GLY A 332 -21.87 5.67 59.36
N LYS A 333 -20.59 5.76 59.00
CA LYS A 333 -20.12 5.50 57.64
C LYS A 333 -19.99 3.99 57.41
N PRO A 334 -19.99 3.52 56.16
CA PRO A 334 -19.73 2.11 55.88
C PRO A 334 -18.42 1.66 56.52
N LYS A 335 -18.38 0.49 57.13
CA LYS A 335 -17.11 -0.13 57.53
C LYS A 335 -16.40 -0.67 56.30
N PHE A 336 -15.09 -0.88 56.38
CA PHE A 336 -14.36 -1.54 55.29
C PHE A 336 -13.42 -2.62 55.80
N GLU A 337 -13.23 -3.61 54.93
CA GLU A 337 -12.53 -4.84 55.24
C GLU A 337 -11.62 -5.30 54.10
N LYS A 338 -11.03 -6.49 54.25
CA LYS A 338 -10.03 -7.01 53.35
C LYS A 338 -10.62 -7.15 51.95
N GLY A 339 -9.92 -6.62 50.95
CA GLY A 339 -10.36 -6.60 49.56
C GLY A 339 -11.08 -5.32 49.14
N ASP A 340 -11.55 -4.50 50.09
CA ASP A 340 -12.11 -3.18 49.78
C ASP A 340 -11.01 -2.23 49.27
N ILE A 341 -11.44 -1.27 48.45
CA ILE A 341 -10.62 -0.17 47.94
C ILE A 341 -11.22 1.13 48.42
N ILE A 342 -10.43 1.88 49.16
CA ILE A 342 -10.84 3.13 49.78
C ILE A 342 -10.17 4.28 49.06
N GLY A 343 -10.98 5.18 48.54
CA GLY A 343 -10.52 6.41 47.91
C GLY A 343 -10.41 7.54 48.91
N CYS A 344 -9.38 8.37 48.75
CA CYS A 344 -9.24 9.65 49.44
C CYS A 344 -8.83 10.71 48.44
N GLY A 345 -9.62 11.77 48.30
CA GLY A 345 -9.34 12.86 47.38
C GLY A 345 -9.58 14.22 48.00
N VAL A 346 -9.02 15.24 47.34
CA VAL A 346 -9.30 16.63 47.64
C VAL A 346 -9.56 17.38 46.34
N ASN A 347 -10.70 18.05 46.27
CA ASN A 347 -10.92 19.06 45.26
C ASN A 347 -10.13 20.30 45.68
N LEU A 348 -9.02 20.58 45.00
CA LEU A 348 -8.12 21.67 45.40
C LEU A 348 -8.75 23.06 45.21
N ALA A 349 -9.73 23.20 44.30
CA ALA A 349 -10.42 24.46 44.07
C ALA A 349 -11.47 24.75 45.16
N THR A 350 -12.27 23.76 45.54
CA THR A 350 -13.33 23.92 46.56
C THR A 350 -12.87 23.57 47.97
N ARG A 351 -11.69 22.95 48.11
CA ARG A 351 -11.14 22.42 49.36
C ARG A 351 -11.99 21.32 49.99
N GLN A 352 -12.81 20.66 49.18
CA GLN A 352 -13.65 19.57 49.63
C GLN A 352 -12.85 18.27 49.66
N ILE A 353 -12.92 17.54 50.78
CA ILE A 353 -12.37 16.20 50.91
C ILE A 353 -13.43 15.19 50.47
N ILE A 354 -13.00 14.20 49.70
CA ILE A 354 -13.85 13.17 49.10
C ILE A 354 -13.35 11.81 49.59
N TYR A 355 -14.24 10.98 50.10
CA TYR A 355 -13.95 9.58 50.39
C TYR A 355 -14.81 8.69 49.52
N THR A 356 -14.25 7.57 49.08
CA THR A 356 -15.00 6.53 48.37
C THR A 356 -14.74 5.17 49.00
N LYS A 357 -15.70 4.27 48.86
CA LYS A 357 -15.54 2.85 49.10
C LYS A 357 -15.95 2.09 47.84
N ASN A 358 -15.03 1.35 47.24
CA ASN A 358 -15.24 0.59 46.01
C ASN A 358 -15.88 1.44 44.90
N GLY A 359 -15.39 2.67 44.74
CA GLY A 359 -15.91 3.64 43.77
C GLY A 359 -17.18 4.39 44.21
N GLN A 360 -17.88 3.95 45.26
CA GLN A 360 -19.04 4.67 45.78
C GLN A 360 -18.59 5.83 46.67
N ARG A 361 -18.95 7.05 46.27
CA ARG A 361 -18.71 8.28 47.02
C ARG A 361 -19.50 8.31 48.34
N LEU A 362 -18.86 8.73 49.44
CA LEU A 362 -19.38 8.63 50.82
C LEU A 362 -19.66 9.98 51.50
N ASP A 363 -19.20 11.09 50.92
CA ASP A 363 -19.39 12.43 51.44
C ASP A 363 -20.80 12.95 51.09
N ASN A 364 -21.79 12.50 51.87
CA ASN A 364 -23.15 13.07 51.86
C ASN A 364 -23.21 14.46 52.53
N ALA A 365 -22.10 14.94 53.08
CA ALA A 365 -21.96 16.23 53.75
C ALA A 365 -20.76 16.96 53.15
N ASN A 366 -20.77 18.30 53.15
CA ASN A 366 -19.69 19.10 52.61
C ASN A 366 -18.47 19.07 53.56
N LEU A 367 -17.64 18.03 53.44
CA LEU A 367 -16.40 17.86 54.19
C LEU A 367 -15.34 18.83 53.65
N PHE A 368 -14.93 19.82 54.45
CA PHE A 368 -13.97 20.84 54.03
C PHE A 368 -12.72 20.84 54.90
N VAL A 369 -11.61 21.32 54.32
CA VAL A 369 -10.42 21.66 55.09
C VAL A 369 -10.63 23.00 55.81
N ASP A 370 -10.56 23.00 57.13
CA ASP A 370 -10.82 24.19 57.97
C ASP A 370 -9.80 25.33 57.76
N SER A 371 -10.34 26.49 57.36
CA SER A 371 -9.78 27.86 57.34
C SER A 371 -8.45 28.14 56.59
N ALA A 372 -8.45 29.30 55.95
CA ALA A 372 -7.49 29.80 54.96
C ALA A 372 -6.18 30.40 55.50
N ALA A 373 -5.74 30.04 56.72
CA ALA A 373 -4.49 30.53 57.29
C ALA A 373 -3.36 29.50 57.07
N ASP A 374 -2.61 29.68 55.98
CA ASP A 374 -1.28 29.09 55.71
C ASP A 374 -1.12 27.58 55.97
N SER A 375 -1.75 26.68 55.19
CA SER A 375 -1.32 25.25 55.16
C SER A 375 -2.01 24.31 54.16
N ILE A 376 -3.01 24.72 53.38
CA ILE A 376 -3.60 23.83 52.35
C ILE A 376 -2.61 23.40 51.27
N ALA A 377 -1.48 24.10 51.12
CA ALA A 377 -0.45 23.75 50.17
C ALA A 377 0.35 22.47 50.52
N VAL A 378 0.14 21.84 51.69
CA VAL A 378 0.98 20.69 52.08
C VAL A 378 0.22 19.58 52.82
N LEU A 379 -0.96 19.20 52.34
CA LEU A 379 -1.60 17.94 52.74
C LEU A 379 -1.02 16.78 51.93
N PHE A 380 -0.47 15.79 52.62
CA PHE A 380 0.04 14.56 52.02
C PHE A 380 -0.98 13.44 52.18
N PRO A 381 -1.15 12.57 51.17
CA PRO A 381 -1.65 11.23 51.39
C PRO A 381 -0.99 10.60 52.62
N CYS A 382 -1.80 10.03 53.51
CA CYS A 382 -1.32 9.40 54.72
C CYS A 382 -2.19 8.19 55.08
N VAL A 383 -1.54 7.12 55.51
CA VAL A 383 -2.19 5.94 56.07
C VAL A 383 -1.62 5.63 57.44
N SER A 384 -2.48 5.12 58.33
CA SER A 384 -2.11 4.68 59.67
C SER A 384 -2.64 3.28 59.91
N LEU A 385 -1.76 2.40 60.39
CA LEU A 385 -2.06 1.00 60.67
C LEU A 385 -1.84 0.76 62.17
N GLY A 386 -2.82 0.15 62.84
CA GLY A 386 -2.79 -0.09 64.29
C GLY A 386 -2.61 -1.55 64.70
N ASN A 387 -2.94 -2.49 63.81
CA ASN A 387 -2.87 -3.92 64.10
C ASN A 387 -1.73 -4.61 63.34
N PRO A 388 -0.89 -5.41 64.02
CA PRO A 388 0.18 -6.17 63.38
C PRO A 388 -0.34 -7.06 62.24
N GLY A 389 0.42 -7.17 61.15
CA GLY A 389 0.03 -7.96 59.98
C GLY A 389 -0.95 -7.25 59.03
N THR A 390 -1.44 -6.06 59.39
CA THR A 390 -2.19 -5.20 58.48
C THR A 390 -1.32 -4.82 57.29
N LYS A 391 -1.87 -4.98 56.09
CA LYS A 391 -1.19 -4.71 54.83
C LYS A 391 -2.11 -3.97 53.87
N ILE A 392 -1.58 -2.95 53.21
CA ILE A 392 -2.29 -2.13 52.23
C ILE A 392 -1.43 -1.93 50.99
N GLU A 393 -2.08 -1.61 49.88
CA GLU A 393 -1.46 -1.25 48.61
C GLU A 393 -2.08 0.06 48.11
N ALA A 394 -1.24 1.04 47.83
CA ALA A 394 -1.67 2.33 47.32
C ALA A 394 -1.57 2.40 45.80
N ASN A 395 -2.54 3.05 45.19
CA ASN A 395 -2.53 3.48 43.81
C ASN A 395 -2.63 5.00 43.80
N PHE A 396 -1.53 5.64 43.39
CA PHE A 396 -1.43 7.11 43.28
C PHE A 396 -1.84 7.63 41.90
N GLY A 397 -2.37 6.76 41.02
CA GLY A 397 -2.74 7.11 39.65
C GLY A 397 -1.59 6.96 38.64
N PRO A 398 -1.87 7.25 37.37
CA PRO A 398 -3.13 7.83 36.86
C PRO A 398 -4.27 6.81 36.63
N ASP A 399 -3.96 5.51 36.57
CA ASP A 399 -4.95 4.46 36.26
C ASP A 399 -5.61 3.90 37.54
N PHE A 400 -6.73 4.51 37.93
CA PHE A 400 -7.52 4.08 39.08
C PHE A 400 -8.47 2.94 38.73
N LYS A 401 -8.71 2.03 39.69
CA LYS A 401 -9.65 0.92 39.49
C LYS A 401 -11.09 1.40 39.37
N TYR A 402 -11.46 2.44 40.13
CA TYR A 402 -12.78 3.03 40.06
C TYR A 402 -12.75 4.44 39.48
N LYS A 403 -13.69 4.70 38.57
CA LYS A 403 -14.06 6.06 38.17
C LYS A 403 -15.23 6.47 39.07
N PHE A 404 -15.12 7.59 39.77
CA PHE A 404 -16.09 8.03 40.78
C PHE A 404 -16.63 9.44 40.49
#